data_AF-M4ZCX2-F1
#
_entry.id   AF-M4ZCX2-F1
#
_cell.length_a   1.000
_cell.length_b   1.000
_cell.length_c   1.000
_cell.angle_alpha   90.00
_cell.angle_beta   90.00
_cell.angle_gamma   90.00
#
_symmetry.space_group_name_H-M   'P 1'
#
loop_
_entity.id
_entity.type
_entity.pdbx_description
1 polymer ?
#
loop_
_entity_poly.entity_id
_entity_poly.type
_entity_poly.pdbx_seq_one_letter_code
_entity_poly.pdbx_strand_id
1 'polypeptide(L)'
;MATNFNATALANGTSNLLTRTSALNLSTDLVQAGVVFNDAVRISLGLYSGGQGSGNSNTFLSSYTTDIHAVQNDIAAILANPGDLTIGGQTFTLNSTDTAVLTNIQTQLSTLLTAAAQTTNATTMTAASQTIHALETQILSEINNDAHLSAALNNVTFTANTGATDVAFQNLPAGADDPTTLAAATAGTSLKSVGEVFNAVVSLASGDINAANLTEISTDLTAVASGLTAILNNKTMLAQIEAGETANAAAATTLHLQTVLNQVNLQLTKYDAAAATGNTTALRGTADNLLDIIDIVQNDTALNTAAGGNGNPGHTGGFAEDAGGLSGTVTKFQDNQAQTNFWATFVAEANTINAQLAAIVNGTGTASQALITQIENYNNFGASFDAAQGAVFQGRFDNELNNGTLQADSSTAIKALQGILNGDTGTTLTSDLAALTAAGEGFVADAMDVSGNNIAIGGATYVGSATTVATATSVNGLAQGTTKVTATPNIANGTGGATTASTTTASGGTTTKTGTTTTTANNTTGNTTATTTKTTTQSSKHHHHNDGTATTHSSASTHTTAASHSSTVVDHHHHAMQHIWG
;
A
#
# COMPACT_ATOMS: atom_id res chain seq x y z
N MET A 1 1.73 22.11 -32.61
CA MET A 1 2.02 21.21 -31.49
C MET A 1 1.02 20.07 -31.55
N ALA A 2 1.42 18.81 -31.34
CA ALA A 2 0.45 17.72 -31.27
C ALA A 2 -0.41 17.98 -30.02
N THR A 3 -1.71 18.19 -30.20
CA THR A 3 -2.66 18.38 -29.10
C THR A 3 -2.78 17.05 -28.36
N ASN A 4 -2.02 16.88 -27.28
CA ASN A 4 -2.15 15.75 -26.36
C ASN A 4 -3.44 15.81 -25.54
N PHE A 5 -4.20 16.91 -25.64
CA PHE A 5 -5.40 17.10 -24.85
C PHE A 5 -6.67 16.67 -25.60
N ASN A 6 -7.44 15.76 -24.99
CA ASN A 6 -8.80 15.41 -25.40
C ASN A 6 -9.64 15.23 -24.13
N ALA A 7 -10.58 16.13 -23.87
CA ALA A 7 -11.42 16.13 -22.66
C ALA A 7 -12.18 14.82 -22.48
N THR A 8 -12.72 14.24 -23.56
CA THR A 8 -13.44 12.97 -23.50
C THR A 8 -12.50 11.80 -23.20
N ALA A 9 -11.31 11.79 -23.80
CA ALA A 9 -10.30 10.77 -23.51
C ALA A 9 -9.77 10.92 -22.08
N LEU A 10 -9.71 12.14 -21.56
CA LEU A 10 -9.22 12.40 -20.21
C LEU A 10 -10.26 11.95 -19.17
N ALA A 11 -11.53 12.31 -19.39
CA ALA A 11 -12.65 11.93 -18.53
C ALA A 11 -12.93 10.43 -18.45
N ASN A 12 -12.49 9.63 -19.44
CA ASN A 12 -12.67 8.18 -19.43
C ASN A 12 -11.36 7.41 -19.19
N GLY A 13 -10.30 8.10 -18.76
CA GLY A 13 -9.00 7.48 -18.45
C GLY A 13 -8.19 7.02 -19.67
N THR A 14 -8.63 7.29 -20.91
CA THR A 14 -7.92 6.86 -22.13
C THR A 14 -6.95 7.90 -22.71
N SER A 15 -6.85 9.06 -22.08
CA SER A 15 -5.97 10.15 -22.51
C SER A 15 -4.52 9.79 -22.27
N ASN A 16 -3.67 10.13 -23.24
CA ASN A 16 -2.23 10.06 -23.06
C ASN A 16 -1.73 11.10 -22.03
N LEU A 17 -2.51 12.13 -21.69
CA LEU A 17 -2.16 13.08 -20.63
C LEU A 17 -1.99 12.41 -19.26
N LEU A 18 -2.67 11.28 -19.01
CA LEU A 18 -2.45 10.50 -17.78
C LEU A 18 -1.13 9.72 -17.80
N THR A 19 -0.37 9.79 -18.90
CA THR A 19 0.98 9.26 -19.00
C THR A 19 2.00 10.36 -18.74
N ARG A 20 2.93 10.10 -17.81
CA ARG A 20 3.98 11.05 -17.40
C ARG A 20 4.74 11.62 -18.59
N THR A 21 5.16 10.79 -19.54
CA THR A 21 5.91 11.23 -20.73
C THR A 21 5.16 12.26 -21.57
N SER A 22 3.84 12.16 -21.69
CA SER A 22 3.05 13.11 -22.47
C SER A 22 2.76 14.39 -21.68
N ALA A 23 2.50 14.26 -20.37
CA ALA A 23 2.15 15.35 -19.45
C ALA A 23 3.29 16.36 -19.22
N LEU A 24 4.54 15.93 -19.39
CA LEU A 24 5.71 16.80 -19.20
C LEU A 24 6.06 17.67 -20.42
N ASN A 25 5.33 17.57 -21.54
CA ASN A 25 5.56 18.40 -22.70
C ASN A 25 5.00 19.81 -22.47
N LEU A 26 5.74 20.86 -22.85
CA LEU A 26 5.28 22.25 -22.74
C LEU A 26 3.86 22.42 -23.32
N SER A 27 2.97 23.02 -22.54
CA SER A 27 1.56 23.23 -22.85
C SER A 27 1.09 24.61 -22.38
N THR A 28 0.00 25.09 -22.99
CA THR A 28 -0.79 26.23 -22.50
C THR A 28 -2.17 25.77 -22.02
N ASP A 29 -2.36 24.47 -21.74
CA ASP A 29 -3.56 23.94 -21.10
C ASP A 29 -3.35 23.83 -19.58
N LEU A 30 -4.12 24.59 -18.80
CA LEU A 30 -3.98 24.61 -17.34
C LEU A 30 -4.39 23.29 -16.68
N VAL A 31 -5.22 22.46 -17.33
CA VAL A 31 -5.57 21.13 -16.83
C VAL A 31 -4.35 20.23 -16.82
N GLN A 32 -3.51 20.29 -17.86
CA GLN A 32 -2.26 19.53 -17.90
C GLN A 32 -1.32 19.96 -16.78
N ALA A 33 -1.12 21.26 -16.58
CA ALA A 33 -0.31 21.77 -15.47
C ALA A 33 -0.83 21.27 -14.11
N GLY A 34 -2.15 21.28 -13.90
CA GLY A 34 -2.73 20.81 -12.64
C GLY A 34 -2.68 19.29 -12.44
N VAL A 35 -2.79 18.49 -13.52
CA VAL A 35 -2.57 17.02 -13.44
C VAL A 35 -1.13 16.71 -13.04
N VAL A 36 -0.14 17.41 -13.62
CA VAL A 36 1.27 17.25 -13.25
C VAL A 36 1.52 17.73 -11.83
N PHE A 37 0.85 18.79 -11.38
CA PHE A 37 0.95 19.27 -10.00
C PHE A 37 0.35 18.27 -9.00
N ASN A 38 -0.79 17.66 -9.31
CA ASN A 38 -1.38 16.58 -8.51
C ASN A 38 -0.39 15.42 -8.30
N ASP A 39 0.29 15.00 -9.37
CA ASP A 39 1.32 13.95 -9.29
C ASP A 39 2.49 14.37 -8.38
N ALA A 40 2.94 15.63 -8.48
CA ALA A 40 3.99 16.18 -7.62
C ALA A 40 3.58 16.15 -6.13
N VAL A 41 2.35 16.58 -5.81
CA VAL A 41 1.82 16.55 -4.45
C VAL A 41 1.75 15.11 -3.94
N ARG A 42 1.24 14.16 -4.73
CA ARG A 42 1.15 12.74 -4.34
C ARG A 42 2.51 12.15 -3.99
N ILE A 43 3.54 12.37 -4.82
CA ILE A 43 4.88 11.82 -4.54
C ILE A 43 5.65 12.58 -3.45
N SER A 44 5.13 13.74 -3.01
CA SER A 44 5.71 14.50 -1.90
C SER A 44 5.53 13.82 -0.53
N LEU A 45 4.68 12.79 -0.43
CA LEU A 45 4.51 11.97 0.78
C LEU A 45 5.81 11.27 1.23
N GLY A 46 6.79 11.15 0.33
CA GLY A 46 8.06 10.50 0.60
C GLY A 46 9.11 10.78 -0.46
N LEU A 47 9.70 11.98 -0.46
CA LEU A 47 10.73 12.48 -1.39
C LEU A 47 12.09 11.80 -1.19
N TYR A 48 12.10 10.47 -1.30
CA TYR A 48 13.30 9.69 -1.19
C TYR A 48 14.29 10.05 -2.31
N SER A 49 15.56 9.97 -1.95
CA SER A 49 16.70 10.17 -2.84
C SER A 49 17.75 9.10 -2.59
N GLY A 50 18.61 8.85 -3.56
CA GLY A 50 19.71 7.88 -3.45
C GLY A 50 19.71 6.81 -4.56
N GLY A 51 20.81 6.05 -4.61
CA GLY A 51 20.98 4.96 -5.56
C GLY A 51 20.25 3.70 -5.11
N GLN A 52 19.51 3.06 -6.03
CA GLN A 52 18.57 1.98 -5.73
C GLN A 52 19.22 0.61 -5.45
N GLY A 53 20.52 0.44 -5.75
CA GLY A 53 21.24 -0.84 -5.70
C GLY A 53 20.81 -1.85 -6.79
N SER A 54 19.50 -2.03 -6.97
CA SER A 54 18.81 -2.78 -8.02
C SER A 54 17.44 -2.14 -8.29
N GLY A 55 16.78 -2.45 -9.41
CA GLY A 55 15.51 -1.85 -9.79
C GLY A 55 15.66 -0.62 -10.70
N ASN A 56 14.62 -0.35 -11.47
CA ASN A 56 14.47 0.73 -12.46
C ASN A 56 13.56 1.87 -11.93
N SER A 57 13.52 2.08 -10.62
CA SER A 57 12.65 3.08 -10.01
C SER A 57 13.31 4.46 -10.03
N ASN A 58 12.64 5.45 -10.62
CA ASN A 58 13.03 6.85 -10.50
C ASN A 58 12.86 7.29 -9.06
N THR A 59 13.77 8.11 -8.53
CA THR A 59 13.59 8.69 -7.19
C THR A 59 12.41 9.65 -7.20
N PHE A 60 11.63 9.68 -6.12
CA PHE A 60 10.51 10.62 -6.02
C PHE A 60 11.00 12.06 -6.02
N LEU A 61 12.16 12.36 -5.41
CA LEU A 61 12.75 13.69 -5.51
C LEU A 61 13.04 14.13 -6.97
N SER A 62 13.54 13.23 -7.82
CA SER A 62 13.81 13.56 -9.23
C SER A 62 12.51 13.71 -10.02
N SER A 63 11.49 12.92 -9.71
CA SER A 63 10.19 12.99 -10.36
C SER A 63 9.50 14.31 -9.97
N TYR A 64 9.44 14.61 -8.67
CA TYR A 64 8.91 15.84 -8.10
C TYR A 64 9.52 17.09 -8.73
N THR A 65 10.85 17.19 -8.75
CA THR A 65 11.53 18.36 -9.35
C THR A 65 11.25 18.49 -10.86
N THR A 66 11.10 17.37 -11.57
CA THR A 66 10.73 17.39 -12.99
C THR A 66 9.29 17.88 -13.18
N ASP A 67 8.37 17.47 -12.32
CA ASP A 67 6.96 17.87 -12.36
C ASP A 67 6.82 19.35 -12.05
N ILE A 68 7.44 19.83 -10.97
CA ILE A 68 7.43 21.26 -10.61
C ILE A 68 8.05 22.12 -11.72
N HIS A 69 9.11 21.65 -12.39
CA HIS A 69 9.65 22.36 -13.56
C HIS A 69 8.67 22.39 -14.74
N ALA A 70 7.97 21.30 -15.03
CA ALA A 70 6.97 21.26 -16.10
C ALA A 70 5.81 22.22 -15.82
N VAL A 71 5.25 22.20 -14.60
CA VAL A 71 4.19 23.13 -14.18
C VAL A 71 4.68 24.59 -14.27
N GLN A 72 5.90 24.87 -13.81
CA GLN A 72 6.49 26.21 -13.89
C GLN A 72 6.62 26.70 -15.34
N ASN A 73 7.03 25.82 -16.25
CA ASN A 73 7.17 26.16 -17.67
C ASN A 73 5.81 26.40 -18.34
N ASP A 74 4.79 25.59 -18.03
CA ASP A 74 3.44 25.75 -18.55
C ASP A 74 2.80 27.06 -18.06
N ILE A 75 2.88 27.36 -16.76
CA ILE A 75 2.38 28.62 -16.20
C ILE A 75 3.14 29.82 -16.79
N ALA A 76 4.46 29.71 -16.99
CA ALA A 76 5.24 30.75 -17.65
C ALA A 76 4.77 31.01 -19.08
N ALA A 77 4.47 29.95 -19.84
CA ALA A 77 3.96 30.06 -21.21
C ALA A 77 2.57 30.71 -21.26
N ILE A 78 1.68 30.33 -20.33
CA ILE A 78 0.34 30.93 -20.16
C ILE A 78 0.45 32.43 -19.86
N LEU A 79 1.29 32.83 -18.91
CA LEU A 79 1.48 34.24 -18.54
C LEU A 79 2.12 35.07 -19.66
N ALA A 80 3.00 34.47 -20.46
CA ALA A 80 3.62 35.14 -21.60
C ALA A 80 2.64 35.33 -22.77
N ASN A 81 1.72 34.39 -22.99
CA ASN A 81 0.76 34.39 -24.09
C ASN A 81 -0.66 34.05 -23.59
N PRO A 82 -1.31 34.91 -22.80
CA PRO A 82 -2.59 34.59 -22.16
C PRO A 82 -3.74 34.37 -23.16
N GLY A 83 -3.58 34.80 -24.42
CA GLY A 83 -4.55 34.54 -25.49
C GLY A 83 -4.55 33.10 -26.02
N ASP A 84 -3.48 32.33 -25.75
CA ASP A 84 -3.33 30.92 -26.16
C ASP A 84 -3.70 29.94 -25.04
N LEU A 85 -4.14 30.46 -23.88
CA LEU A 85 -4.56 29.64 -22.74
C LEU A 85 -5.80 28.82 -23.09
N THR A 86 -5.73 27.55 -22.70
CA THR A 86 -6.88 26.65 -22.69
C THR A 86 -7.10 26.03 -21.31
N ILE A 87 -8.34 25.64 -21.03
CA ILE A 87 -8.70 24.76 -19.92
C ILE A 87 -9.52 23.65 -20.55
N GLY A 88 -9.01 22.42 -20.50
CA GLY A 88 -9.75 21.30 -21.07
C GLY A 88 -9.80 21.32 -22.60
N GLY A 89 -8.77 21.89 -23.25
CA GLY A 89 -8.70 22.13 -24.69
C GLY A 89 -9.60 23.26 -25.18
N GLN A 90 -10.32 23.94 -24.29
CA GLN A 90 -11.19 25.07 -24.62
C GLN A 90 -10.50 26.38 -24.29
N THR A 91 -10.59 27.36 -25.20
CA THR A 91 -10.05 28.70 -24.95
C THR A 91 -10.61 29.29 -23.66
N PHE A 92 -9.72 29.80 -22.82
CA PHE A 92 -10.06 30.42 -21.55
C PHE A 92 -9.40 31.79 -21.44
N THR A 93 -10.16 32.80 -21.04
CA THR A 93 -9.65 34.18 -20.92
C THR A 93 -9.38 34.50 -19.46
N LEU A 94 -8.12 34.74 -19.11
CA LEU A 94 -7.76 35.19 -17.76
C LEU A 94 -8.36 36.56 -17.46
N ASN A 95 -8.93 36.71 -16.26
CA ASN A 95 -9.18 38.00 -15.66
C ASN A 95 -7.96 38.45 -14.82
N SER A 96 -8.04 39.63 -14.19
CA SER A 96 -6.93 40.19 -13.39
C SER A 96 -6.60 39.37 -12.15
N THR A 97 -7.60 38.74 -11.52
CA THR A 97 -7.44 37.86 -10.36
C THR A 97 -6.72 36.58 -10.78
N ASP A 98 -7.17 35.92 -11.84
CA ASP A 98 -6.54 34.69 -12.34
C ASP A 98 -5.06 34.95 -12.69
N THR A 99 -4.77 36.09 -13.33
CA THR A 99 -3.41 36.49 -13.70
C THR A 99 -2.54 36.69 -12.46
N ALA A 100 -3.08 37.30 -11.40
CA ALA A 100 -2.36 37.49 -10.14
C ALA A 100 -2.09 36.16 -9.43
N VAL A 101 -3.07 35.25 -9.41
CA VAL A 101 -2.93 33.89 -8.87
C VAL A 101 -1.83 33.12 -9.60
N LEU A 102 -1.88 33.05 -10.93
CA LEU A 102 -0.86 32.33 -11.71
C LEU A 102 0.55 32.95 -11.56
N THR A 103 0.64 34.28 -11.40
CA THR A 103 1.93 34.96 -11.13
C THR A 103 2.50 34.60 -9.76
N ASN A 104 1.64 34.51 -8.74
CA ASN A 104 2.06 34.08 -7.40
C ASN A 104 2.54 32.62 -7.42
N ILE A 105 1.77 31.74 -8.05
CA ILE A 105 2.10 30.32 -8.19
C ILE A 105 3.45 30.14 -8.90
N GLN A 106 3.74 30.89 -9.96
CA GLN A 106 5.05 30.84 -10.63
C GLN A 106 6.22 31.14 -9.67
N THR A 107 6.03 32.07 -8.74
CA THR A 107 7.03 32.41 -7.71
C THR A 107 7.16 31.30 -6.65
N GLN A 108 6.04 30.72 -6.25
CA GLN A 108 6.00 29.62 -5.28
C GLN A 108 6.67 28.36 -5.84
N LEU A 109 6.42 28.00 -7.11
CA LEU A 109 7.08 26.87 -7.79
C LEU A 109 8.61 27.01 -7.81
N SER A 110 9.12 28.24 -7.96
CA SER A 110 10.55 28.53 -7.88
C SER A 110 11.12 28.24 -6.47
N THR A 111 10.34 28.56 -5.45
CA THR A 111 10.70 28.28 -4.05
C THR A 111 10.63 26.79 -3.76
N LEU A 112 9.62 26.07 -4.27
CA LEU A 112 9.51 24.62 -4.16
C LEU A 112 10.73 23.90 -4.72
N LEU A 113 11.22 24.28 -5.90
CA LEU A 113 12.44 23.71 -6.48
C LEU A 113 13.67 23.93 -5.61
N THR A 114 13.77 25.11 -4.99
CA THR A 114 14.86 25.44 -4.07
C THR A 114 14.79 24.59 -2.80
N ALA A 115 13.58 24.43 -2.23
CA ALA A 115 13.35 23.62 -1.04
C ALA A 115 13.61 22.13 -1.31
N ALA A 116 13.13 21.58 -2.43
CA ALA A 116 13.32 20.19 -2.82
C ALA A 116 14.81 19.79 -2.84
N ALA A 117 15.69 20.65 -3.36
CA ALA A 117 17.14 20.38 -3.34
C ALA A 117 17.73 20.26 -1.93
N GLN A 118 17.08 20.84 -0.92
CA GLN A 118 17.53 20.86 0.48
C GLN A 118 17.00 19.70 1.33
N THR A 119 16.07 18.87 0.82
CA THR A 119 15.53 17.70 1.55
C THR A 119 16.57 16.61 1.74
N THR A 120 17.59 16.55 0.88
CA THR A 120 18.69 15.58 0.98
C THR A 120 19.73 15.90 2.06
N ASN A 121 19.66 17.09 2.67
CA ASN A 121 20.59 17.53 3.70
C ASN A 121 19.90 17.52 5.07
N ALA A 122 20.35 16.64 5.95
CA ALA A 122 19.78 16.44 7.29
C ALA A 122 19.67 17.72 8.14
N THR A 123 20.49 18.75 7.87
CA THR A 123 20.42 20.03 8.61
C THR A 123 19.28 20.93 8.12
N THR A 124 18.93 20.85 6.84
CA THR A 124 17.95 21.73 6.18
C THR A 124 16.64 21.03 5.87
N MET A 125 16.62 19.69 5.90
CA MET A 125 15.49 18.86 5.49
C MET A 125 14.19 19.26 6.17
N THR A 126 14.15 19.40 7.50
CA THR A 126 12.92 19.78 8.22
C THR A 126 12.33 21.09 7.70
N ALA A 127 13.14 22.14 7.56
CA ALA A 127 12.66 23.43 7.08
C ALA A 127 12.25 23.37 5.59
N ALA A 128 12.94 22.57 4.80
CA ALA A 128 12.62 22.34 3.39
C ALA A 128 11.28 21.62 3.24
N SER A 129 11.07 20.50 3.94
CA SER A 129 9.83 19.73 3.98
C SER A 129 8.63 20.58 4.41
N GLN A 130 8.78 21.38 5.48
CA GLN A 130 7.75 22.33 5.90
C GLN A 130 7.44 23.39 4.83
N THR A 131 8.46 23.86 4.11
CA THR A 131 8.28 24.82 3.01
C THR A 131 7.54 24.18 1.85
N ILE A 132 7.84 22.92 1.52
CA ILE A 132 7.16 22.16 0.48
C ILE A 132 5.68 22.02 0.84
N HIS A 133 5.37 21.45 1.99
CA HIS A 133 4.00 21.31 2.51
C HIS A 133 3.21 22.62 2.46
N ALA A 134 3.78 23.70 3.02
CA ALA A 134 3.10 24.99 3.11
C ALA A 134 2.82 25.60 1.74
N LEU A 135 3.74 25.45 0.78
CA LEU A 135 3.57 26.03 -0.56
C LEU A 135 2.68 25.18 -1.45
N GLU A 136 2.71 23.85 -1.32
CA GLU A 136 1.78 22.97 -2.03
C GLU A 136 0.33 23.26 -1.64
N THR A 137 0.05 23.26 -0.34
CA THR A 137 -1.28 23.58 0.20
C THR A 137 -1.70 25.01 -0.13
N GLN A 138 -0.76 25.97 -0.16
CA GLN A 138 -1.03 27.33 -0.59
C GLN A 138 -1.38 27.42 -2.08
N ILE A 139 -0.64 26.75 -2.98
CA ILE A 139 -0.94 26.72 -4.41
C ILE A 139 -2.33 26.13 -4.66
N LEU A 140 -2.62 24.98 -4.05
CA LEU A 140 -3.95 24.35 -4.13
C LEU A 140 -5.03 25.32 -3.66
N SER A 141 -4.82 25.98 -2.52
CA SER A 141 -5.77 26.96 -1.96
C SER A 141 -5.95 28.18 -2.86
N GLU A 142 -4.89 28.72 -3.46
CA GLU A 142 -4.97 29.89 -4.35
C GLU A 142 -5.78 29.60 -5.61
N ILE A 143 -5.58 28.43 -6.24
CA ILE A 143 -6.39 28.00 -7.38
C ILE A 143 -7.84 27.75 -6.97
N ASN A 144 -8.06 27.01 -5.89
CA ASN A 144 -9.42 26.60 -5.49
C ASN A 144 -10.25 27.75 -4.91
N ASN A 145 -9.61 28.79 -4.37
CA ASN A 145 -10.30 30.01 -3.91
C ASN A 145 -10.52 31.04 -5.03
N ASP A 146 -9.86 30.91 -6.18
CA ASP A 146 -10.20 31.67 -7.37
C ASP A 146 -11.47 31.09 -8.00
N ALA A 147 -12.58 31.80 -7.85
CA ALA A 147 -13.89 31.33 -8.34
C ALA A 147 -13.96 31.13 -9.85
N HIS A 148 -13.15 31.84 -10.64
CA HIS A 148 -13.17 31.74 -12.09
C HIS A 148 -12.34 30.54 -12.57
N LEU A 149 -11.13 30.37 -12.03
CA LEU A 149 -10.28 29.21 -12.31
C LEU A 149 -10.89 27.91 -11.79
N SER A 150 -11.30 27.87 -10.52
CA SER A 150 -11.89 26.67 -9.90
C SER A 150 -13.15 26.21 -10.62
N ALA A 151 -14.05 27.13 -11.00
CA ALA A 151 -15.25 26.77 -11.76
C ALA A 151 -14.91 26.15 -13.12
N ALA A 152 -13.84 26.60 -13.80
CA ALA A 152 -13.44 26.05 -15.08
C ALA A 152 -12.75 24.68 -14.93
N LEU A 153 -11.82 24.56 -13.98
CA LEU A 153 -11.08 23.31 -13.72
C LEU A 153 -12.00 22.19 -13.23
N ASN A 154 -12.96 22.50 -12.34
CA ASN A 154 -13.91 21.53 -11.80
C ASN A 154 -14.85 20.93 -12.86
N ASN A 155 -14.99 21.56 -14.02
CA ASN A 155 -15.75 21.02 -15.15
C ASN A 155 -14.96 20.05 -16.03
N VAL A 156 -13.67 19.87 -15.76
CA VAL A 156 -12.79 18.96 -16.49
C VAL A 156 -12.28 17.88 -15.55
N THR A 157 -13.09 16.84 -15.39
CA THR A 157 -12.76 15.69 -14.54
C THR A 157 -11.96 14.64 -15.30
N PHE A 158 -11.20 13.83 -14.57
CA PHE A 158 -10.48 12.68 -15.11
C PHE A 158 -10.51 11.50 -14.15
N THR A 159 -10.39 10.29 -14.69
CA THR A 159 -10.35 9.09 -13.86
C THR A 159 -8.91 8.82 -13.46
N ALA A 160 -8.63 8.84 -12.15
CA ALA A 160 -7.38 8.36 -11.61
C ALA A 160 -7.23 6.85 -11.86
N ASN A 161 -6.01 6.32 -11.78
CA ASN A 161 -5.81 4.87 -11.93
C ASN A 161 -6.47 4.08 -10.78
N THR A 162 -6.72 4.72 -9.63
CA THR A 162 -7.50 4.16 -8.50
C THR A 162 -9.00 4.08 -8.78
N GLY A 163 -9.47 4.68 -9.89
CA GLY A 163 -10.90 4.77 -10.23
C GLY A 163 -11.59 6.01 -9.66
N ALA A 164 -10.90 6.80 -8.83
CA ALA A 164 -11.40 8.10 -8.36
C ALA A 164 -11.62 9.08 -9.51
N THR A 165 -12.55 10.04 -9.30
CA THR A 165 -12.80 11.13 -10.25
C THR A 165 -12.13 12.40 -9.75
N ASP A 166 -11.01 12.73 -10.38
CA ASP A 166 -10.13 13.83 -10.03
C ASP A 166 -10.41 15.07 -10.87
N VAL A 167 -9.91 16.21 -10.40
CA VAL A 167 -9.75 17.45 -11.18
C VAL A 167 -8.30 17.95 -11.09
N ALA A 168 -7.92 18.84 -12.01
CA ALA A 168 -6.60 19.47 -11.97
C ALA A 168 -6.48 20.40 -10.74
N PHE A 169 -5.34 20.38 -10.05
CA PHE A 169 -5.15 21.06 -8.75
C PHE A 169 -6.15 20.61 -7.68
N GLN A 170 -6.30 19.28 -7.55
CA GLN A 170 -7.18 18.63 -6.60
C GLN A 170 -6.75 18.98 -5.17
N ASN A 171 -7.69 19.42 -4.33
CA ASN A 171 -7.41 19.63 -2.91
C ASN A 171 -7.08 18.29 -2.23
N LEU A 172 -6.17 18.35 -1.26
CA LEU A 172 -5.94 17.23 -0.33
C LEU A 172 -7.25 16.87 0.40
N PRO A 173 -7.47 15.58 0.72
CA PRO A 173 -8.59 15.14 1.52
C PRO A 173 -8.75 15.92 2.82
N ALA A 174 -9.99 16.25 3.18
CA ALA A 174 -10.26 16.92 4.44
C ALA A 174 -9.95 15.99 5.62
N GLY A 175 -9.00 16.39 6.46
CA GLY A 175 -8.70 15.75 7.74
C GLY A 175 -9.23 16.53 8.94
N ALA A 176 -9.30 15.87 10.09
CA ALA A 176 -9.60 16.50 11.37
C ALA A 176 -8.89 15.78 12.52
N ASP A 177 -8.17 16.54 13.33
CA ASP A 177 -7.35 16.12 14.47
C ASP A 177 -7.64 16.97 15.73
N ASP A 178 -8.74 17.72 15.74
CA ASP A 178 -9.14 18.48 16.92
C ASP A 178 -9.42 17.52 18.10
N PRO A 179 -9.35 18.01 19.37
CA PRO A 179 -9.49 17.15 20.54
C PRO A 179 -10.76 16.28 20.57
N THR A 180 -11.86 16.73 19.96
CA THR A 180 -13.11 15.97 19.89
C THR A 180 -12.98 14.82 18.90
N THR A 181 -12.43 15.10 17.72
CA THR A 181 -12.25 14.11 16.66
C THR A 181 -11.23 13.05 17.06
N LEU A 182 -10.09 13.45 17.67
CA LEU A 182 -9.12 12.50 18.22
C LEU A 182 -9.71 11.58 19.28
N ALA A 183 -10.54 12.10 20.19
CA ALA A 183 -11.21 11.29 21.19
C ALA A 183 -12.20 10.30 20.57
N ALA A 184 -12.96 10.72 19.56
CA ALA A 184 -13.91 9.89 18.84
C ALA A 184 -13.21 8.77 18.04
N ALA A 185 -12.11 9.09 17.37
CA ALA A 185 -11.25 8.15 16.65
C ALA A 185 -10.63 7.14 17.60
N THR A 186 -9.98 7.59 18.68
CA THR A 186 -9.35 6.72 19.70
C THR A 186 -10.35 5.72 20.29
N ALA A 187 -11.58 6.16 20.54
CA ALA A 187 -12.65 5.31 21.08
C ALA A 187 -13.27 4.34 20.05
N GLY A 188 -12.92 4.46 18.75
CA GLY A 188 -13.49 3.65 17.69
C GLY A 188 -15.00 3.83 17.54
N THR A 189 -15.50 5.06 17.75
CA THR A 189 -16.94 5.35 17.72
C THR A 189 -17.56 5.26 16.32
N SER A 190 -16.75 5.46 15.28
CA SER A 190 -17.09 5.21 13.88
C SER A 190 -15.81 5.06 13.06
N LEU A 191 -15.86 4.31 11.95
CA LEU A 191 -14.73 4.23 11.01
C LEU A 191 -14.45 5.60 10.35
N LYS A 192 -15.50 6.39 10.10
CA LYS A 192 -15.38 7.75 9.60
C LYS A 192 -14.46 8.63 10.46
N SER A 193 -14.68 8.70 11.77
CA SER A 193 -13.83 9.54 12.64
C SER A 193 -12.38 9.06 12.68
N VAL A 194 -12.17 7.74 12.62
CA VAL A 194 -10.82 7.15 12.50
C VAL A 194 -10.16 7.61 11.19
N GLY A 195 -10.89 7.53 10.09
CA GLY A 195 -10.38 7.94 8.78
C GLY A 195 -10.20 9.45 8.61
N GLU A 196 -10.98 10.29 9.28
CA GLU A 196 -10.79 11.76 9.29
C GLU A 196 -9.49 12.15 9.98
N VAL A 197 -9.11 11.46 11.07
CA VAL A 197 -7.77 11.62 11.69
C VAL A 197 -6.69 11.10 10.76
N PHE A 198 -6.92 9.97 10.08
CA PHE A 198 -5.95 9.46 9.10
C PHE A 198 -5.73 10.44 7.93
N ASN A 199 -6.77 11.07 7.41
CA ASN A 199 -6.63 12.11 6.38
C ASN A 199 -5.76 13.29 6.87
N ALA A 200 -5.85 13.66 8.15
CA ALA A 200 -4.99 14.70 8.73
C ALA A 200 -3.51 14.28 8.70
N VAL A 201 -3.22 13.01 9.01
CA VAL A 201 -1.87 12.44 8.88
C VAL A 201 -1.35 12.55 7.46
N VAL A 202 -2.11 12.11 6.46
CA VAL A 202 -1.71 12.15 5.04
C VAL A 202 -1.44 13.59 4.60
N SER A 203 -2.33 14.52 4.96
CA SER A 203 -2.13 15.94 4.67
C SER A 203 -0.84 16.48 5.31
N LEU A 204 -0.58 16.18 6.59
CA LEU A 204 0.64 16.61 7.29
C LEU A 204 1.92 15.96 6.72
N ALA A 205 1.79 14.76 6.13
CA ALA A 205 2.89 14.04 5.50
C ALA A 205 3.19 14.51 4.06
N SER A 206 2.29 15.27 3.41
CA SER A 206 2.58 15.94 2.13
C SER A 206 3.77 16.89 2.33
N GLY A 207 4.87 16.66 1.63
CA GLY A 207 6.16 17.33 1.84
C GLY A 207 7.11 16.60 2.81
N ASP A 208 6.85 15.35 3.15
CA ASP A 208 7.56 14.44 4.06
C ASP A 208 7.26 14.58 5.56
N ILE A 209 7.32 13.42 6.24
CA ILE A 209 7.47 13.34 7.69
C ILE A 209 8.85 13.88 8.08
N ASN A 210 8.86 14.81 9.03
CA ASN A 210 10.05 15.52 9.50
C ASN A 210 9.96 15.78 11.02
N ALA A 211 11.04 16.30 11.60
CA ALA A 211 11.12 16.48 13.05
C ALA A 211 10.02 17.41 13.64
N ALA A 212 9.40 18.27 12.83
CA ALA A 212 8.41 19.22 13.31
C ALA A 212 6.97 18.67 13.33
N ASN A 213 6.60 17.80 12.37
CA ASN A 213 5.26 17.18 12.31
C ASN A 213 5.22 15.77 12.94
N LEU A 214 6.38 15.13 13.19
CA LEU A 214 6.46 13.76 13.71
C LEU A 214 5.62 13.52 14.98
N THR A 215 5.61 14.45 15.93
CA THR A 215 4.86 14.25 17.19
C THR A 215 3.36 14.22 16.96
N GLU A 216 2.86 15.05 16.07
CA GLU A 216 1.45 15.14 15.70
C GLU A 216 1.04 13.88 14.93
N ILE A 217 1.78 13.55 13.88
CA ILE A 217 1.57 12.32 13.08
C ILE A 217 1.55 11.07 13.96
N SER A 218 2.52 10.91 14.87
CA SER A 218 2.54 9.75 15.77
C SER A 218 1.37 9.74 16.76
N THR A 219 0.89 10.90 17.20
CA THR A 219 -0.28 11.01 18.08
C THR A 219 -1.54 10.56 17.33
N ASP A 220 -1.72 11.05 16.11
CA ASP A 220 -2.87 10.78 15.27
C ASP A 220 -2.90 9.33 14.82
N LEU A 221 -1.78 8.77 14.35
CA LEU A 221 -1.69 7.35 14.00
C LEU A 221 -1.87 6.44 15.22
N THR A 222 -1.48 6.87 16.42
CA THR A 222 -1.80 6.11 17.65
C THR A 222 -3.30 6.10 17.94
N ALA A 223 -4.00 7.23 17.70
CA ALA A 223 -5.45 7.30 17.80
C ALA A 223 -6.13 6.42 16.74
N VAL A 224 -5.63 6.44 15.50
CA VAL A 224 -6.10 5.57 14.41
C VAL A 224 -5.93 4.10 14.75
N ALA A 225 -4.74 3.68 15.19
CA ALA A 225 -4.47 2.29 15.60
C ALA A 225 -5.38 1.83 16.75
N SER A 226 -5.60 2.71 17.73
CA SER A 226 -6.50 2.45 18.86
C SER A 226 -7.96 2.30 18.40
N GLY A 227 -8.41 3.17 17.50
CA GLY A 227 -9.75 3.16 16.92
C GLY A 227 -10.02 1.90 16.12
N LEU A 228 -9.11 1.54 15.20
CA LEU A 228 -9.20 0.30 14.42
C LEU A 228 -9.22 -0.94 15.32
N THR A 229 -8.37 -0.97 16.35
CA THR A 229 -8.37 -2.04 17.36
C THR A 229 -9.71 -2.12 18.10
N ALA A 230 -10.31 -0.98 18.46
CA ALA A 230 -11.61 -0.94 19.13
C ALA A 230 -12.73 -1.45 18.20
N ILE A 231 -12.71 -1.07 16.92
CA ILE A 231 -13.67 -1.53 15.90
C ILE A 231 -13.56 -3.04 15.70
N LEU A 232 -12.35 -3.56 15.46
CA LEU A 232 -12.11 -5.01 15.27
C LEU A 232 -12.52 -5.86 16.48
N ASN A 233 -12.47 -5.30 17.69
CA ASN A 233 -12.93 -5.98 18.91
C ASN A 233 -14.43 -5.77 19.21
N ASN A 234 -15.14 -4.96 18.42
CA ASN A 234 -16.55 -4.65 18.61
C ASN A 234 -17.42 -5.31 17.54
N LYS A 235 -17.96 -6.49 17.87
CA LYS A 235 -18.85 -7.25 16.98
C LYS A 235 -20.08 -6.47 16.49
N THR A 236 -20.57 -5.51 17.27
CA THR A 236 -21.73 -4.69 16.85
C THR A 236 -21.32 -3.70 15.78
N MET A 237 -20.12 -3.12 15.89
CA MET A 237 -19.59 -2.19 14.89
C MET A 237 -19.26 -2.93 13.59
N LEU A 238 -18.58 -4.09 13.67
CA LEU A 238 -18.31 -4.90 12.48
C LEU A 238 -19.60 -5.27 11.74
N ALA A 239 -20.61 -5.76 12.46
CA ALA A 239 -21.91 -6.08 11.85
C ALA A 239 -22.65 -4.86 11.25
N GLN A 240 -22.34 -3.63 11.69
CA GLN A 240 -22.86 -2.41 11.07
C GLN A 240 -22.11 -2.04 9.79
N ILE A 241 -20.79 -2.25 9.76
CA ILE A 241 -19.95 -2.03 8.59
C ILE A 241 -20.31 -3.04 7.49
N GLU A 242 -20.40 -4.32 7.86
CA GLU A 242 -20.67 -5.47 6.96
C GLU A 242 -22.16 -5.62 6.57
N ALA A 243 -22.98 -4.61 6.86
CA ALA A 243 -24.42 -4.71 6.75
C ALA A 243 -24.86 -4.89 5.28
N GLY A 244 -25.42 -6.06 4.98
CA GLY A 244 -25.90 -6.40 3.63
C GLY A 244 -24.92 -7.25 2.81
N GLU A 245 -23.75 -7.55 3.37
CA GLU A 245 -22.76 -8.39 2.72
C GLU A 245 -23.06 -9.89 2.84
N THR A 246 -22.48 -10.67 1.92
CA THR A 246 -22.39 -12.12 2.11
C THR A 246 -21.39 -12.45 3.21
N ALA A 247 -21.43 -13.66 3.77
CA ALA A 247 -20.47 -14.05 4.80
C ALA A 247 -19.00 -13.96 4.35
N ASN A 248 -18.73 -14.27 3.08
CA ASN A 248 -17.38 -14.19 2.52
C ASN A 248 -16.93 -12.74 2.34
N ALA A 249 -17.81 -11.86 1.84
CA ALA A 249 -17.53 -10.44 1.71
C ALA A 249 -17.29 -9.79 3.08
N ALA A 250 -18.15 -10.06 4.07
CA ALA A 250 -17.96 -9.58 5.44
C ALA A 250 -16.62 -10.05 6.05
N ALA A 251 -16.23 -11.31 5.81
CA ALA A 251 -14.93 -11.80 6.25
C ALA A 251 -13.76 -11.09 5.56
N ALA A 252 -13.88 -10.75 4.28
CA ALA A 252 -12.90 -9.95 3.54
C ALA A 252 -12.83 -8.51 4.07
N THR A 253 -13.96 -7.86 4.34
CA THR A 253 -14.02 -6.52 4.93
C THR A 253 -13.38 -6.45 6.33
N THR A 254 -13.63 -7.44 7.19
CA THR A 254 -12.93 -7.55 8.48
C THR A 254 -11.41 -7.77 8.29
N LEU A 255 -11.02 -8.59 7.31
CA LEU A 255 -9.61 -8.84 6.97
C LEU A 255 -8.91 -7.57 6.47
N HIS A 256 -9.56 -6.79 5.60
CA HIS A 256 -9.06 -5.49 5.12
C HIS A 256 -8.84 -4.50 6.27
N LEU A 257 -9.77 -4.40 7.24
CA LEU A 257 -9.55 -3.58 8.44
C LEU A 257 -8.35 -4.04 9.28
N GLN A 258 -8.12 -5.35 9.37
CA GLN A 258 -6.95 -5.90 10.06
C GLN A 258 -5.66 -5.54 9.31
N THR A 259 -5.66 -5.58 7.97
CA THR A 259 -4.54 -5.13 7.14
C THR A 259 -4.24 -3.66 7.36
N VAL A 260 -5.25 -2.78 7.34
CA VAL A 260 -5.09 -1.35 7.61
C VAL A 260 -4.48 -1.13 9.00
N LEU A 261 -4.94 -1.84 10.03
CA LEU A 261 -4.34 -1.76 11.37
C LEU A 261 -2.86 -2.19 11.36
N ASN A 262 -2.52 -3.26 10.64
CA ASN A 262 -1.14 -3.73 10.54
C ASN A 262 -0.24 -2.68 9.85
N GLN A 263 -0.70 -2.09 8.76
CA GLN A 263 0.00 -1.04 8.02
C GLN A 263 0.15 0.27 8.83
N VAL A 264 -0.86 0.67 9.60
CA VAL A 264 -0.74 1.79 10.56
C VAL A 264 0.34 1.50 11.61
N ASN A 265 0.40 0.26 12.13
CA ASN A 265 1.45 -0.12 13.07
C ASN A 265 2.84 -0.18 12.41
N LEU A 266 2.93 -0.60 11.15
CA LEU A 266 4.16 -0.55 10.37
C LEU A 266 4.66 0.89 10.23
N GLN A 267 3.77 1.83 9.90
CA GLN A 267 4.08 3.26 9.80
C GLN A 267 4.69 3.79 11.10
N LEU A 268 3.98 3.58 12.22
CA LEU A 268 4.37 4.02 13.56
C LEU A 268 5.72 3.43 14.00
N THR A 269 5.96 2.14 13.74
CA THR A 269 7.09 1.42 14.33
C THR A 269 8.34 1.38 13.47
N LYS A 270 8.19 1.43 12.14
CA LYS A 270 9.30 1.30 11.19
C LYS A 270 9.61 2.61 10.47
N TYR A 271 8.60 3.37 10.07
CA TYR A 271 8.79 4.44 9.10
C TYR A 271 8.86 5.83 9.70
N ASP A 272 7.89 6.28 10.51
CA ASP A 272 7.78 7.68 10.93
C ASP A 272 9.10 8.28 11.45
N ALA A 273 9.69 7.66 12.47
CA ALA A 273 10.92 8.14 13.07
C ALA A 273 12.13 8.08 12.12
N ALA A 274 12.16 7.09 11.22
CA ALA A 274 13.25 6.92 10.26
C ALA A 274 13.10 7.92 9.09
N ALA A 275 11.89 8.12 8.58
CA ALA A 275 11.54 9.10 7.56
C ALA A 275 11.87 10.51 8.02
N ALA A 276 11.57 10.84 9.29
CA ALA A 276 11.92 12.13 9.91
C ALA A 276 13.43 12.43 9.94
N THR A 277 14.28 11.44 9.67
CA THR A 277 15.76 11.58 9.59
C THR A 277 16.31 11.41 8.17
N GLY A 278 15.45 11.33 7.15
CA GLY A 278 15.83 11.23 5.74
C GLY A 278 16.21 9.82 5.30
N ASN A 279 15.76 8.78 6.02
CA ASN A 279 16.04 7.40 5.66
C ASN A 279 15.32 7.03 4.36
N THR A 280 16.06 6.66 3.30
CA THR A 280 15.50 6.34 1.98
C THR A 280 14.46 5.21 1.99
N THR A 281 14.69 4.14 2.78
CA THR A 281 13.71 3.04 2.93
C THR A 281 12.42 3.57 3.50
N ALA A 282 12.51 4.34 4.58
CA ALA A 282 11.34 4.83 5.30
C ALA A 282 10.59 5.92 4.53
N LEU A 283 11.28 6.80 3.79
CA LEU A 283 10.63 7.78 2.92
C LEU A 283 9.82 7.06 1.83
N ARG A 284 10.44 6.09 1.15
CA ARG A 284 9.73 5.30 0.14
C ARG A 284 8.57 4.50 0.73
N GLY A 285 8.81 3.81 1.84
CA GLY A 285 7.80 3.02 2.54
C GLY A 285 6.67 3.86 3.15
N THR A 286 6.92 5.11 3.54
CA THR A 286 5.86 6.01 4.04
C THR A 286 4.90 6.38 2.93
N ALA A 287 5.42 6.88 1.79
CA ALA A 287 4.58 7.27 0.67
C ALA A 287 3.71 6.10 0.21
N ASP A 288 4.31 4.92 0.20
CA ASP A 288 3.64 3.72 -0.20
C ASP A 288 2.58 3.23 0.80
N ASN A 289 2.99 2.97 2.04
CA ASN A 289 2.13 2.43 3.09
C ASN A 289 0.94 3.35 3.42
N LEU A 290 1.08 4.67 3.29
CA LEU A 290 -0.06 5.59 3.46
C LEU A 290 -1.06 5.50 2.30
N LEU A 291 -0.59 5.36 1.06
CA LEU A 291 -1.44 5.21 -0.12
C LEU A 291 -2.14 3.84 -0.13
N ASP A 292 -1.45 2.78 0.29
CA ASP A 292 -2.04 1.46 0.47
C ASP A 292 -3.21 1.43 1.44
N ILE A 293 -3.06 2.10 2.59
CA ILE A 293 -4.14 2.20 3.58
C ILE A 293 -5.39 2.84 2.95
N ILE A 294 -5.20 3.87 2.13
CA ILE A 294 -6.28 4.53 1.38
C ILE A 294 -6.89 3.52 0.41
N ASP A 295 -6.06 2.90 -0.44
CA ASP A 295 -6.52 2.00 -1.50
C ASP A 295 -7.30 0.80 -0.94
N ILE A 296 -6.89 0.23 0.20
CA ILE A 296 -7.60 -0.88 0.86
C ILE A 296 -9.01 -0.43 1.29
N VAL A 297 -9.13 0.74 1.92
CA VAL A 297 -10.43 1.24 2.39
C VAL A 297 -11.31 1.69 1.23
N GLN A 298 -10.73 2.35 0.22
CA GLN A 298 -11.46 2.92 -0.90
C GLN A 298 -11.95 1.85 -1.90
N ASN A 299 -11.21 0.74 -2.04
CA ASN A 299 -11.62 -0.38 -2.89
C ASN A 299 -12.53 -1.40 -2.18
N ASP A 300 -12.73 -1.27 -0.87
CA ASP A 300 -13.75 -2.02 -0.14
C ASP A 300 -15.03 -1.17 0.01
N THR A 301 -16.10 -1.56 -0.70
CA THR A 301 -17.36 -0.80 -0.72
C THR A 301 -17.96 -0.60 0.68
N ALA A 302 -17.85 -1.59 1.57
CA ALA A 302 -18.38 -1.51 2.93
C ALA A 302 -17.51 -0.57 3.80
N LEU A 303 -16.18 -0.68 3.72
CA LEU A 303 -15.28 0.22 4.44
C LEU A 303 -15.38 1.66 3.94
N ASN A 304 -15.38 1.89 2.63
CA ASN A 304 -15.57 3.21 2.03
C ASN A 304 -16.87 3.85 2.53
N THR A 305 -17.97 3.12 2.49
CA THR A 305 -19.28 3.62 2.96
C THR A 305 -19.25 3.91 4.46
N ALA A 306 -18.68 3.01 5.28
CA ALA A 306 -18.55 3.20 6.72
C ALA A 306 -17.61 4.35 7.11
N ALA A 307 -16.63 4.65 6.27
CA ALA A 307 -15.75 5.81 6.38
C ALA A 307 -16.41 7.13 5.92
N GLY A 308 -17.64 7.07 5.41
CA GLY A 308 -18.42 8.23 4.99
C GLY A 308 -18.33 8.57 3.50
N GLY A 309 -17.79 7.67 2.69
CA GLY A 309 -17.83 7.71 1.23
C GLY A 309 -19.16 7.24 0.65
N ASN A 310 -19.17 6.86 -0.63
CA ASN A 310 -20.37 6.48 -1.38
C ASN A 310 -20.35 5.02 -1.90
N GLY A 311 -19.38 4.23 -1.47
CA GLY A 311 -19.12 2.87 -1.92
C GLY A 311 -18.14 2.75 -3.09
N ASN A 312 -17.61 3.87 -3.60
CA ASN A 312 -16.59 3.91 -4.66
C ASN A 312 -15.41 4.80 -4.24
N PRO A 313 -14.20 4.56 -4.80
CA PRO A 313 -13.04 5.41 -4.57
C PRO A 313 -13.32 6.89 -4.83
N GLY A 314 -12.86 7.77 -3.95
CA GLY A 314 -12.95 9.21 -4.14
C GLY A 314 -12.48 10.06 -2.97
N HIS A 315 -12.58 11.38 -3.14
CA HIS A 315 -11.99 12.38 -2.25
C HIS A 315 -12.87 12.78 -1.05
N THR A 316 -13.82 11.92 -0.63
CA THR A 316 -14.79 12.24 0.44
C THR A 316 -14.84 11.16 1.51
N GLY A 317 -15.00 11.58 2.76
CA GLY A 317 -14.99 10.68 3.91
C GLY A 317 -13.59 10.53 4.52
N GLY A 318 -13.46 9.62 5.47
CA GLY A 318 -12.18 9.22 6.02
C GLY A 318 -11.44 8.24 5.09
N PHE A 319 -10.11 8.16 5.21
CA PHE A 319 -9.25 7.38 4.31
C PHE A 319 -9.49 7.73 2.83
N ALA A 320 -9.76 8.99 2.54
CA ALA A 320 -10.15 9.43 1.20
C ALA A 320 -8.96 9.50 0.26
N GLU A 321 -9.22 9.31 -1.03
CA GLU A 321 -8.21 9.35 -2.09
C GLU A 321 -7.49 10.69 -2.15
N ASP A 322 -6.16 10.67 -2.13
CA ASP A 322 -5.37 11.75 -2.73
C ASP A 322 -5.59 11.76 -4.26
N ALA A 323 -5.17 12.84 -4.91
CA ALA A 323 -5.17 12.86 -6.36
C ALA A 323 -4.34 11.69 -6.94
N GLY A 324 -4.82 11.11 -8.03
CA GLY A 324 -4.15 10.04 -8.75
C GLY A 324 -2.81 10.49 -9.34
N GLY A 325 -1.84 9.59 -9.30
CA GLY A 325 -0.53 9.80 -9.93
C GLY A 325 -0.56 9.64 -11.46
N LEU A 326 0.45 10.20 -12.12
CA LEU A 326 0.69 9.98 -13.54
C LEU A 326 1.24 8.57 -13.78
N SER A 327 0.67 7.86 -14.76
CA SER A 327 1.20 6.58 -15.19
C SER A 327 2.64 6.73 -15.67
N GLY A 328 3.54 5.94 -15.07
CA GLY A 328 4.98 6.01 -15.30
C GLY A 328 5.77 6.84 -14.29
N THR A 329 5.11 7.49 -13.33
CA THR A 329 5.78 8.06 -12.14
C THR A 329 6.32 6.94 -11.25
N VAL A 330 5.43 6.02 -10.85
CA VAL A 330 5.83 4.72 -10.31
C VAL A 330 5.97 3.74 -11.47
N THR A 331 7.09 3.02 -11.52
CA THR A 331 7.37 2.00 -12.54
C THR A 331 7.45 0.64 -11.88
N LYS A 332 7.08 -0.41 -12.62
CA LYS A 332 7.28 -1.79 -12.19
C LYS A 332 8.75 -2.01 -11.81
N PHE A 333 8.98 -2.72 -10.71
CA PHE A 333 10.30 -2.97 -10.16
C PHE A 333 11.04 -4.07 -10.94
N GLN A 334 12.21 -3.74 -11.48
CA GLN A 334 13.07 -4.70 -12.17
C GLN A 334 13.86 -5.56 -11.18
N ASP A 335 13.53 -6.84 -11.17
CA ASP A 335 14.16 -7.83 -10.31
C ASP A 335 15.55 -8.23 -10.81
N ASN A 336 16.42 -8.53 -9.85
CA ASN A 336 17.60 -9.36 -10.06
C ASN A 336 17.25 -10.86 -10.00
N GLN A 337 18.23 -11.76 -10.16
CA GLN A 337 17.95 -13.20 -10.18
C GLN A 337 17.40 -13.73 -8.85
N ALA A 338 17.89 -13.23 -7.71
CA ALA A 338 17.43 -13.69 -6.40
C ALA A 338 15.98 -13.28 -6.14
N GLN A 339 15.64 -12.03 -6.44
CA GLN A 339 14.27 -11.50 -6.41
C GLN A 339 13.38 -12.27 -7.39
N THR A 340 13.90 -12.61 -8.59
CA THR A 340 13.14 -13.39 -9.56
C THR A 340 12.73 -14.76 -9.03
N ASN A 341 13.68 -15.46 -8.41
CA ASN A 341 13.45 -16.76 -7.81
C ASN A 341 12.50 -16.70 -6.61
N PHE A 342 12.63 -15.65 -5.80
CA PHE A 342 11.77 -15.41 -4.64
C PHE A 342 10.31 -15.22 -5.09
N TRP A 343 10.04 -14.25 -5.96
CA TRP A 343 8.67 -13.95 -6.41
C TRP A 343 8.03 -15.12 -7.14
N ALA A 344 8.78 -15.84 -7.97
CA ALA A 344 8.27 -17.05 -8.62
C ALA A 344 7.83 -18.13 -7.61
N THR A 345 8.56 -18.25 -6.49
CA THR A 345 8.21 -19.17 -5.40
C THR A 345 7.03 -18.65 -4.60
N PHE A 346 7.02 -17.36 -4.29
CA PHE A 346 5.96 -16.69 -3.56
C PHE A 346 4.60 -16.84 -4.27
N VAL A 347 4.55 -16.52 -5.56
CA VAL A 347 3.36 -16.66 -6.42
C VAL A 347 2.86 -18.10 -6.48
N ALA A 348 3.78 -19.06 -6.66
CA ALA A 348 3.41 -20.48 -6.73
C ALA A 348 2.83 -21.02 -5.41
N GLU A 349 3.41 -20.60 -4.29
CA GLU A 349 2.98 -21.02 -2.96
C GLU A 349 1.62 -20.41 -2.59
N ALA A 350 1.42 -19.12 -2.83
CA ALA A 350 0.15 -18.42 -2.62
C ALA A 350 -1.03 -19.16 -3.28
N ASN A 351 -0.91 -19.44 -4.58
CA ASN A 351 -1.95 -20.14 -5.35
C ASN A 351 -2.17 -21.59 -4.88
N THR A 352 -1.12 -22.24 -4.35
CA THR A 352 -1.21 -23.60 -3.80
C THR A 352 -1.94 -23.60 -2.47
N ILE A 353 -1.59 -22.68 -1.56
CA ILE A 353 -2.26 -22.52 -0.28
C ILE A 353 -3.74 -22.21 -0.53
N ASN A 354 -4.06 -21.28 -1.42
CA ASN A 354 -5.45 -20.98 -1.77
C ASN A 354 -6.19 -22.22 -2.28
N ALA A 355 -5.59 -23.03 -3.16
CA ALA A 355 -6.21 -24.28 -3.63
C ALA A 355 -6.50 -25.28 -2.49
N GLN A 356 -5.62 -25.36 -1.49
CA GLN A 356 -5.82 -26.21 -0.30
C GLN A 356 -6.94 -25.66 0.60
N LEU A 357 -6.99 -24.34 0.81
CA LEU A 357 -8.06 -23.68 1.56
C LEU A 357 -9.42 -23.88 0.88
N ALA A 358 -9.49 -23.67 -0.43
CA ALA A 358 -10.68 -23.89 -1.24
C ALA A 358 -11.15 -25.36 -1.17
N ALA A 359 -10.24 -26.34 -1.13
CA ALA A 359 -10.63 -27.74 -0.96
C ALA A 359 -11.31 -27.99 0.39
N ILE A 360 -10.83 -27.35 1.47
CA ILE A 360 -11.45 -27.44 2.81
C ILE A 360 -12.84 -26.80 2.79
N VAL A 361 -12.97 -25.59 2.23
CA VAL A 361 -14.26 -24.88 2.09
C VAL A 361 -15.28 -25.71 1.31
N ASN A 362 -14.84 -26.40 0.26
CA ASN A 362 -15.70 -27.25 -0.57
C ASN A 362 -15.91 -28.67 0.00
N GLY A 363 -15.38 -28.98 1.18
CA GLY A 363 -15.53 -30.30 1.82
C GLY A 363 -14.80 -31.45 1.12
N THR A 364 -13.87 -31.15 0.20
CA THR A 364 -13.03 -32.14 -0.51
C THR A 364 -11.64 -32.28 0.11
N GLY A 365 -11.26 -31.34 0.98
CA GLY A 365 -10.04 -31.34 1.80
C GLY A 365 -10.35 -31.40 3.29
N THR A 366 -9.31 -31.32 4.12
CA THR A 366 -9.45 -31.32 5.58
C THR A 366 -8.41 -30.38 6.20
N ALA A 367 -8.83 -29.57 7.17
CA ALA A 367 -7.91 -28.74 7.95
C ALA A 367 -6.84 -29.62 8.61
N SER A 368 -5.59 -29.15 8.65
CA SER A 368 -4.49 -29.92 9.22
C SER A 368 -3.42 -29.00 9.81
N GLN A 369 -2.71 -29.53 10.82
CA GLN A 369 -1.55 -28.82 11.39
C GLN A 369 -0.43 -28.61 10.35
N ALA A 370 -0.31 -29.50 9.37
CA ALA A 370 0.67 -29.36 8.29
C ALA A 370 0.39 -28.12 7.42
N LEU A 371 -0.89 -27.86 7.09
CA LEU A 371 -1.28 -26.66 6.35
C LEU A 371 -1.06 -25.38 7.16
N ILE A 372 -1.37 -25.39 8.45
CA ILE A 372 -1.06 -24.27 9.36
C ILE A 372 0.44 -23.97 9.32
N THR A 373 1.30 -24.98 9.49
CA THR A 373 2.75 -24.80 9.43
C THR A 373 3.25 -24.37 8.06
N GLN A 374 2.60 -24.78 6.97
CA GLN A 374 2.91 -24.32 5.62
C GLN A 374 2.65 -22.80 5.50
N ILE A 375 1.50 -22.31 5.98
CA ILE A 375 1.15 -20.88 5.98
C ILE A 375 2.11 -20.08 6.87
N GLU A 376 2.46 -20.58 8.06
CA GLU A 376 3.46 -19.93 8.93
C GLU A 376 4.82 -19.80 8.23
N ASN A 377 5.26 -20.85 7.53
CA ASN A 377 6.52 -20.84 6.78
C ASN A 377 6.46 -19.89 5.58
N TYR A 378 5.32 -19.80 4.90
CA TYR A 378 5.10 -18.88 3.79
C TYR A 378 5.19 -17.42 4.24
N ASN A 379 4.52 -17.07 5.34
CA ASN A 379 4.64 -15.75 5.97
C ASN A 379 6.10 -15.43 6.35
N ASN A 380 6.78 -16.36 7.02
CA ASN A 380 8.18 -16.18 7.44
C ASN A 380 9.14 -16.07 6.25
N PHE A 381 8.86 -16.77 5.14
CA PHE A 381 9.62 -16.70 3.91
C PHE A 381 9.57 -15.29 3.29
N GLY A 382 8.37 -14.68 3.25
CA GLY A 382 8.18 -13.29 2.82
C GLY A 382 8.99 -12.31 3.67
N ALA A 383 8.69 -12.27 4.97
CA ALA A 383 9.33 -11.33 5.91
C ALA A 383 10.86 -11.47 5.97
N SER A 384 11.38 -12.71 5.94
CA SER A 384 12.83 -12.95 5.99
C SER A 384 13.54 -12.52 4.71
N PHE A 385 12.91 -12.72 3.55
CA PHE A 385 13.49 -12.29 2.28
C PHE A 385 13.54 -10.76 2.19
N ASP A 386 12.44 -10.10 2.54
CA ASP A 386 12.33 -8.65 2.56
C ASP A 386 13.38 -8.01 3.49
N ALA A 387 13.49 -8.49 4.73
CA ALA A 387 14.49 -8.03 5.69
C ALA A 387 15.95 -8.16 5.20
N ALA A 388 16.20 -9.05 4.24
CA ALA A 388 17.52 -9.26 3.61
C ALA A 388 17.76 -8.39 2.36
N GLN A 389 16.76 -7.66 1.86
CA GLN A 389 16.89 -6.80 0.69
C GLN A 389 17.40 -5.38 1.03
N GLY A 390 17.72 -4.61 -0.02
CA GLY A 390 18.12 -3.21 0.09
C GLY A 390 16.94 -2.25 0.27
N ALA A 391 17.27 -0.99 0.55
CA ALA A 391 16.33 0.05 1.00
C ALA A 391 15.06 0.21 0.15
N VAL A 392 15.18 0.17 -1.17
CA VAL A 392 14.05 0.43 -2.08
C VAL A 392 13.13 -0.77 -2.19
N PHE A 393 13.68 -1.98 -2.11
CA PHE A 393 12.87 -3.18 -2.11
C PHE A 393 12.07 -3.24 -0.80
N GLN A 394 12.74 -3.03 0.33
CA GLN A 394 12.07 -3.03 1.64
C GLN A 394 10.95 -1.99 1.70
N GLY A 395 11.27 -0.73 1.39
CA GLY A 395 10.25 0.33 1.36
C GLY A 395 9.19 0.15 0.26
N ARG A 396 9.28 -0.88 -0.57
CA ARG A 396 8.29 -1.21 -1.60
C ARG A 396 7.47 -2.47 -1.27
N PHE A 397 7.95 -3.33 -0.39
CA PHE A 397 7.33 -4.65 -0.23
C PHE A 397 7.11 -5.03 1.23
N ASP A 398 7.41 -4.12 2.17
CA ASP A 398 7.20 -4.33 3.60
C ASP A 398 5.70 -4.43 3.94
N ASN A 399 4.89 -3.51 3.42
CA ASN A 399 3.44 -3.46 3.53
C ASN A 399 2.74 -4.70 2.96
N GLU A 400 3.37 -5.47 2.07
CA GLU A 400 2.86 -6.77 1.65
C GLU A 400 3.52 -7.91 2.45
N LEU A 401 4.84 -7.92 2.59
CA LEU A 401 5.61 -9.09 3.08
C LEU A 401 5.88 -9.08 4.60
N ASN A 402 5.83 -7.93 5.26
CA ASN A 402 6.31 -7.71 6.62
C ASN A 402 5.43 -6.71 7.40
N ASN A 403 4.46 -7.25 8.12
CA ASN A 403 3.45 -6.50 8.88
C ASN A 403 2.39 -5.77 8.02
N GLY A 404 2.00 -6.32 6.88
CA GLY A 404 0.75 -5.91 6.21
C GLY A 404 -0.06 -7.09 5.66
N THR A 405 -0.36 -7.13 4.36
CA THR A 405 -1.38 -8.05 3.78
C THR A 405 -1.09 -9.52 4.08
N LEU A 406 0.12 -10.01 3.78
CA LEU A 406 0.51 -11.40 3.98
C LEU A 406 0.33 -11.87 5.43
N GLN A 407 0.62 -10.99 6.39
CA GLN A 407 0.46 -11.30 7.81
C GLN A 407 -1.01 -11.38 8.20
N ALA A 408 -1.85 -10.47 7.70
CA ALA A 408 -3.29 -10.46 7.94
C ALA A 408 -3.93 -11.75 7.38
N ASP A 409 -3.63 -12.09 6.14
CA ASP A 409 -4.12 -13.30 5.46
C ASP A 409 -3.68 -14.56 6.18
N SER A 410 -2.39 -14.65 6.50
CA SER A 410 -1.82 -15.80 7.22
C SER A 410 -2.46 -15.98 8.59
N SER A 411 -2.59 -14.91 9.37
CA SER A 411 -3.20 -14.97 10.70
C SER A 411 -4.67 -15.38 10.65
N THR A 412 -5.41 -14.90 9.65
CA THR A 412 -6.83 -15.22 9.44
C THR A 412 -7.01 -16.67 9.04
N ALA A 413 -6.24 -17.15 8.05
CA ALA A 413 -6.27 -18.55 7.63
C ALA A 413 -5.88 -19.49 8.78
N ILE A 414 -4.81 -19.18 9.52
CA ILE A 414 -4.35 -20.00 10.65
C ILE A 414 -5.42 -20.06 11.74
N LYS A 415 -6.03 -18.93 12.11
CA LYS A 415 -7.06 -18.87 13.15
C LYS A 415 -8.28 -19.71 12.78
N ALA A 416 -8.77 -19.58 11.55
CA ALA A 416 -9.91 -20.35 11.06
C ALA A 416 -9.60 -21.86 10.96
N LEU A 417 -8.40 -22.24 10.47
CA LEU A 417 -7.95 -23.64 10.46
C LEU A 417 -7.87 -24.22 11.88
N GLN A 418 -7.38 -23.44 12.85
CA GLN A 418 -7.35 -23.84 14.26
C GLN A 418 -8.75 -24.02 14.84
N GLY A 419 -9.69 -23.12 14.53
CA GLY A 419 -11.11 -23.26 14.94
C GLY A 419 -11.72 -24.57 14.45
N ILE A 420 -11.55 -24.87 13.16
CA ILE A 420 -12.00 -26.12 12.54
C ILE A 420 -11.36 -27.34 13.22
N LEU A 421 -10.05 -27.32 13.48
CA LEU A 421 -9.35 -28.40 14.18
C LEU A 421 -9.81 -28.59 15.63
N ASN A 422 -10.23 -27.50 16.29
CA ASN A 422 -10.78 -27.52 17.64
C ASN A 422 -12.25 -27.95 17.69
N GLY A 423 -12.88 -28.21 16.53
CA GLY A 423 -14.23 -28.74 16.43
C GLY A 423 -15.32 -27.67 16.38
N ASP A 424 -15.03 -26.49 15.82
CA ASP A 424 -16.06 -25.49 15.57
C ASP A 424 -17.19 -26.03 14.67
N THR A 425 -18.42 -25.67 15.01
CA THR A 425 -19.64 -26.14 14.34
C THR A 425 -20.66 -25.02 14.16
N GLY A 426 -21.69 -25.26 13.35
CA GLY A 426 -22.78 -24.30 13.15
C GLY A 426 -22.28 -22.97 12.59
N THR A 427 -22.72 -21.86 13.19
CA THR A 427 -22.36 -20.51 12.75
C THR A 427 -20.88 -20.20 12.88
N THR A 428 -20.18 -20.80 13.87
CA THR A 428 -18.74 -20.60 14.03
C THR A 428 -17.99 -21.24 12.88
N LEU A 429 -18.32 -22.48 12.52
CA LEU A 429 -17.74 -23.14 11.34
C LEU A 429 -18.03 -22.36 10.05
N THR A 430 -19.24 -21.82 9.87
CA THR A 430 -19.55 -20.98 8.71
C THR A 430 -18.66 -19.74 8.66
N SER A 431 -18.40 -19.11 9.82
CA SER A 431 -17.49 -17.97 9.91
C SER A 431 -16.04 -18.37 9.59
N ASP A 432 -15.57 -19.52 10.09
CA ASP A 432 -14.22 -20.02 9.80
C ASP A 432 -14.05 -20.29 8.31
N LEU A 433 -15.02 -20.95 7.67
CA LEU A 433 -14.97 -21.23 6.23
C LEU A 433 -14.99 -19.95 5.39
N ALA A 434 -15.78 -18.94 5.78
CA ALA A 434 -15.76 -17.64 5.11
C ALA A 434 -14.40 -16.93 5.26
N ALA A 435 -13.78 -17.01 6.45
CA ALA A 435 -12.43 -16.50 6.70
C ALA A 435 -11.36 -17.25 5.88
N LEU A 436 -11.50 -18.57 5.67
CA LEU A 436 -10.62 -19.31 4.76
C LEU A 436 -10.77 -18.86 3.30
N THR A 437 -11.99 -18.55 2.86
CA THR A 437 -12.21 -17.98 1.52
C THR A 437 -11.55 -16.60 1.41
N ALA A 438 -11.81 -15.70 2.35
CA ALA A 438 -11.24 -14.35 2.34
C ALA A 438 -9.70 -14.37 2.34
N ALA A 439 -9.08 -15.14 3.24
CA ALA A 439 -7.62 -15.26 3.28
C ALA A 439 -7.04 -15.96 2.03
N GLY A 440 -7.76 -16.95 1.47
CA GLY A 440 -7.36 -17.59 0.21
C GLY A 440 -7.38 -16.63 -0.98
N GLU A 441 -8.38 -15.76 -1.05
CA GLU A 441 -8.47 -14.67 -2.03
C GLU A 441 -7.36 -13.63 -1.80
N GLY A 442 -7.07 -13.28 -0.54
CA GLY A 442 -5.96 -12.41 -0.15
C GLY A 442 -4.59 -12.91 -0.66
N PHE A 443 -4.26 -14.18 -0.43
CA PHE A 443 -3.01 -14.75 -0.97
C PHE A 443 -2.92 -14.65 -2.50
N VAL A 444 -4.04 -14.84 -3.21
CA VAL A 444 -4.07 -14.68 -4.67
C VAL A 444 -3.94 -13.21 -5.06
N ALA A 445 -4.56 -12.29 -4.32
CA ALA A 445 -4.42 -10.86 -4.53
C ALA A 445 -2.95 -10.43 -4.38
N ASP A 446 -2.27 -10.83 -3.31
CA ASP A 446 -0.84 -10.59 -3.11
C ASP A 446 -0.01 -11.13 -4.29
N ALA A 447 -0.29 -12.36 -4.74
CA ALA A 447 0.41 -12.96 -5.87
C ALA A 447 0.19 -12.20 -7.19
N MET A 448 -1.03 -11.69 -7.40
CA MET A 448 -1.39 -10.89 -8.57
C MET A 448 -0.76 -9.50 -8.53
N ASP A 449 -0.74 -8.88 -7.34
CA ASP A 449 -0.17 -7.57 -7.12
C ASP A 449 1.33 -7.57 -7.44
N VAL A 450 2.11 -8.45 -6.78
CA VAL A 450 3.56 -8.57 -7.04
C VAL A 450 3.84 -8.94 -8.50
N SER A 451 2.96 -9.71 -9.14
CA SER A 451 3.09 -10.05 -10.56
C SER A 451 2.81 -8.87 -11.49
N GLY A 452 1.87 -7.99 -11.12
CA GLY A 452 1.58 -6.74 -11.79
C GLY A 452 2.70 -5.72 -11.64
N ASN A 453 3.38 -5.75 -10.49
CA ASN A 453 4.28 -4.71 -10.02
C ASN A 453 5.76 -4.98 -10.24
N ASN A 454 6.11 -6.17 -10.69
CA ASN A 454 7.49 -6.56 -10.92
C ASN A 454 7.75 -6.98 -12.37
N ILE A 455 9.01 -6.80 -12.77
CA ILE A 455 9.57 -7.30 -14.01
C ILE A 455 10.66 -8.30 -13.62
N ALA A 456 10.45 -9.56 -13.98
CA ALA A 456 11.44 -10.60 -13.77
C ALA A 456 12.75 -10.30 -14.55
N ILE A 457 13.86 -10.92 -14.13
CA ILE A 457 15.16 -10.69 -14.77
C ILE A 457 15.10 -10.85 -16.29
N GLY A 458 15.75 -9.92 -17.01
CA GLY A 458 15.75 -9.94 -18.48
C GLY A 458 14.47 -9.42 -19.14
N GLY A 459 13.57 -8.78 -18.38
CA GLY A 459 12.39 -8.11 -18.92
C GLY A 459 11.14 -8.99 -19.03
N ALA A 460 11.15 -10.20 -18.45
CA ALA A 460 10.00 -11.08 -18.46
C ALA A 460 8.92 -10.62 -17.48
N THR A 461 7.68 -11.05 -17.70
CA THR A 461 6.54 -10.77 -16.81
C THR A 461 6.28 -11.97 -15.90
N TYR A 462 5.67 -11.73 -14.75
CA TYR A 462 5.16 -12.81 -13.91
C TYR A 462 3.80 -13.32 -14.42
N VAL A 463 3.47 -14.56 -14.05
CA VAL A 463 2.16 -15.17 -14.25
C VAL A 463 1.53 -15.37 -12.88
N GLY A 464 0.75 -14.39 -12.41
CA GLY A 464 0.24 -14.34 -11.03
C GLY A 464 -0.67 -15.50 -10.62
N SER A 465 -1.24 -16.22 -11.59
CA SER A 465 -2.04 -17.43 -11.35
C SER A 465 -1.22 -18.73 -11.34
N ALA A 466 0.11 -18.66 -11.43
CA ALA A 466 0.93 -19.85 -11.53
C ALA A 466 0.94 -20.63 -10.22
N THR A 467 0.80 -21.95 -10.30
CA THR A 467 0.92 -22.89 -9.17
C THR A 467 2.29 -23.59 -9.13
N THR A 468 3.18 -23.25 -10.06
CA THR A 468 4.55 -23.80 -10.09
C THR A 468 5.56 -22.70 -10.43
N VAL A 469 6.75 -22.75 -9.80
CA VAL A 469 7.84 -21.81 -10.08
C VAL A 469 8.24 -21.82 -11.55
N ALA A 470 8.23 -23.00 -12.20
CA ALA A 470 8.65 -23.15 -13.59
C ALA A 470 7.77 -22.34 -14.56
N THR A 471 6.51 -22.11 -14.19
CA THR A 471 5.50 -21.39 -15.00
C THR A 471 5.14 -20.01 -14.42
N ALA A 472 5.80 -19.58 -13.34
CA ALA A 472 5.50 -18.31 -12.68
C ALA A 472 6.04 -17.08 -13.42
N THR A 473 6.75 -17.27 -14.53
CA THR A 473 7.23 -16.20 -15.41
C THR A 473 6.85 -16.51 -16.86
N SER A 474 6.75 -15.49 -17.70
CA SER A 474 6.40 -15.64 -19.12
C SER A 474 7.46 -16.39 -19.94
N VAL A 475 8.67 -16.52 -19.40
CA VAL A 475 9.73 -17.37 -19.93
C VAL A 475 9.92 -18.56 -18.99
N ASN A 476 9.37 -19.72 -19.35
CA ASN A 476 9.43 -20.91 -18.51
C ASN A 476 10.86 -21.27 -18.09
N GLY A 477 11.07 -21.51 -16.80
CA GLY A 477 12.38 -21.87 -16.23
C GLY A 477 13.38 -20.70 -16.15
N LEU A 478 12.94 -19.45 -16.34
CA LEU A 478 13.76 -18.26 -16.11
C LEU A 478 14.12 -18.08 -14.62
N ALA A 479 13.19 -18.40 -13.73
CA ALA A 479 13.51 -18.59 -12.32
C ALA A 479 14.39 -19.85 -12.18
N GLN A 480 15.66 -19.65 -11.83
CA GLN A 480 16.66 -20.70 -11.65
C GLN A 480 17.22 -20.65 -10.23
N GLY A 481 16.74 -21.57 -9.39
CA GLY A 481 17.18 -21.83 -8.04
C GLY A 481 16.77 -23.27 -7.69
N THR A 482 17.54 -23.96 -6.86
CA THR A 482 17.53 -25.44 -6.69
C THR A 482 16.25 -26.07 -6.10
N THR A 483 15.15 -25.34 -5.95
CA THR A 483 13.87 -25.92 -5.54
C THR A 483 13.14 -26.45 -6.76
N LYS A 484 13.21 -27.77 -6.95
CA LYS A 484 12.19 -28.50 -7.70
C LYS A 484 10.86 -28.24 -6.98
N VAL A 485 10.06 -27.32 -7.48
CA VAL A 485 8.66 -27.22 -7.09
C VAL A 485 7.97 -28.45 -7.67
N THR A 486 7.86 -29.47 -6.83
CA THR A 486 7.01 -30.61 -7.09
C THR A 486 5.55 -30.14 -7.11
N ALA A 487 4.64 -30.96 -7.65
CA ALA A 487 3.20 -30.67 -7.73
C ALA A 487 2.53 -30.36 -6.37
N THR A 488 3.28 -30.48 -5.28
CA THR A 488 3.03 -29.94 -3.95
C THR A 488 4.23 -29.05 -3.57
N PRO A 489 4.14 -27.73 -3.75
CA PRO A 489 5.02 -26.78 -3.07
C PRO A 489 4.98 -27.08 -1.57
N ASN A 490 6.16 -27.29 -0.99
CA ASN A 490 6.27 -27.44 0.45
C ASN A 490 7.54 -26.70 0.86
N ILE A 491 7.36 -25.45 1.29
CA ILE A 491 8.41 -24.68 1.98
C ILE A 491 8.78 -25.36 3.33
N ALA A 492 8.09 -26.42 3.76
CA ALA A 492 8.53 -27.26 4.87
C ALA A 492 9.75 -28.13 4.50
N ASN A 493 10.93 -27.54 4.64
CA ASN A 493 12.05 -28.19 5.34
C ASN A 493 13.25 -27.24 5.59
N GLY A 494 13.08 -25.92 5.53
CA GLY A 494 14.20 -25.00 5.76
C GLY A 494 15.32 -25.14 4.71
N THR A 495 14.99 -25.64 3.52
CA THR A 495 15.87 -25.64 2.33
C THR A 495 15.60 -24.45 1.40
N GLY A 496 14.68 -23.55 1.77
CA GLY A 496 14.61 -22.21 1.22
C GLY A 496 15.99 -21.58 1.39
N GLY A 497 16.71 -21.45 0.28
CA GLY A 497 18.17 -21.42 0.26
C GLY A 497 18.75 -20.49 1.32
N ALA A 498 19.68 -21.02 2.12
CA ALA A 498 20.61 -20.18 2.83
C ALA A 498 21.19 -19.19 1.82
N THR A 499 20.98 -17.89 2.06
CA THR A 499 21.57 -16.82 1.28
C THR A 499 23.09 -16.92 1.44
N THR A 500 23.79 -17.52 0.48
CA THR A 500 25.18 -17.16 0.26
C THR A 500 25.17 -15.73 -0.25
N ALA A 501 25.43 -14.80 0.67
CA ALA A 501 25.74 -13.42 0.35
C ALA A 501 26.87 -13.42 -0.69
N SER A 502 26.53 -13.14 -1.95
CA SER A 502 27.54 -12.77 -2.92
C SER A 502 27.92 -11.33 -2.59
N THR A 503 29.05 -11.15 -1.89
CA THR A 503 29.67 -9.85 -1.77
C THR A 503 29.96 -9.35 -3.18
N THR A 504 29.21 -8.36 -3.64
CA THR A 504 29.54 -7.61 -4.85
C THR A 504 30.84 -6.86 -4.60
N THR A 505 31.96 -7.43 -5.04
CA THR A 505 33.24 -6.74 -5.07
C THR A 505 33.13 -5.63 -6.11
N ALA A 506 33.24 -4.37 -5.67
CA ALA A 506 33.34 -3.22 -6.54
C ALA A 506 34.49 -3.43 -7.54
N SER A 507 34.17 -3.23 -8.83
CA SER A 507 35.15 -3.19 -9.91
C SER A 507 36.08 -2.01 -9.71
N GLY A 508 37.34 -2.28 -9.37
CA GLY A 508 38.44 -1.31 -9.35
C GLY A 508 39.65 -1.91 -10.06
N GLY A 509 40.01 -1.35 -11.22
CA GLY A 509 41.02 -1.88 -12.12
C GLY A 509 42.48 -1.63 -11.70
N THR A 510 43.36 -2.44 -12.30
CA THR A 510 44.85 -2.32 -12.42
C THR A 510 45.63 -2.55 -11.10
N THR A 511 46.70 -3.35 -10.99
CA THR A 511 47.81 -3.73 -11.90
C THR A 511 48.44 -5.09 -11.53
N THR A 512 49.00 -5.73 -12.55
CA THR A 512 49.88 -6.91 -12.68
C THR A 512 50.96 -7.15 -11.61
N LYS A 513 51.11 -8.39 -11.08
CA LYS A 513 52.35 -9.23 -11.12
C LYS A 513 52.24 -10.59 -10.38
N THR A 514 52.41 -11.66 -11.15
CA THR A 514 53.16 -12.93 -10.90
C THR A 514 53.45 -13.42 -9.48
N GLY A 515 53.15 -14.71 -9.20
CA GLY A 515 53.92 -15.52 -8.23
C GLY A 515 53.28 -16.83 -7.73
N THR A 516 53.49 -17.93 -8.46
CA THR A 516 53.81 -19.31 -8.01
C THR A 516 53.33 -19.90 -6.65
N THR A 517 52.59 -21.02 -6.76
CA THR A 517 52.71 -22.33 -6.05
C THR A 517 53.20 -22.39 -4.60
N THR A 518 52.43 -23.02 -3.69
CA THR A 518 52.72 -24.38 -3.15
C THR A 518 51.59 -24.94 -2.27
N THR A 519 51.39 -26.25 -2.42
CA THR A 519 50.69 -27.22 -1.57
C THR A 519 51.17 -27.26 -0.11
N THR A 520 50.33 -27.68 0.84
CA THR A 520 50.52 -28.91 1.68
C THR A 520 49.36 -29.07 2.69
N ALA A 521 48.96 -30.32 2.88
CA ALA A 521 47.90 -30.83 3.75
C ALA A 521 48.33 -31.04 5.22
N ASN A 522 47.34 -31.15 6.11
CA ASN A 522 47.24 -31.96 7.37
C ASN A 522 46.59 -31.14 8.49
N ASN A 523 46.00 -31.69 9.55
CA ASN A 523 45.24 -32.90 9.86
C ASN A 523 44.84 -32.70 11.35
N THR A 524 43.73 -33.31 11.77
CA THR A 524 43.42 -33.80 13.14
C THR A 524 43.12 -32.86 14.33
N THR A 525 41.93 -33.13 14.93
CA THR A 525 41.60 -33.29 16.38
C THR A 525 41.74 -32.07 17.30
N GLY A 526 40.84 -31.68 18.21
CA GLY A 526 39.65 -32.25 18.85
C GLY A 526 39.52 -31.60 20.26
N ASN A 527 38.41 -31.86 20.97
CA ASN A 527 38.13 -31.50 22.39
C ASN A 527 37.68 -30.02 22.64
N THR A 528 36.74 -29.65 23.53
CA THR A 528 36.05 -30.36 24.63
C THR A 528 34.81 -29.57 25.11
N THR A 529 33.85 -30.33 25.61
CA THR A 529 32.70 -30.11 26.51
C THR A 529 32.78 -28.99 27.58
N ALA A 530 31.63 -28.35 27.88
CA ALA A 530 31.19 -28.07 29.26
C ALA A 530 29.67 -27.83 29.35
N THR A 531 28.96 -28.75 30.02
CA THR A 531 27.56 -28.71 30.42
C THR A 531 27.43 -28.05 31.79
N THR A 532 26.33 -27.36 32.10
CA THR A 532 25.91 -27.17 33.50
C THR A 532 24.39 -27.10 33.64
N THR A 533 23.86 -27.99 34.48
CA THR A 533 22.46 -28.14 34.91
C THR A 533 22.21 -27.33 36.18
N LYS A 534 20.99 -26.80 36.39
CA LYS A 534 20.47 -26.52 37.75
C LYS A 534 18.94 -26.64 37.82
N THR A 535 18.47 -27.21 38.91
CA THR A 535 17.12 -27.77 39.15
C THR A 535 16.33 -26.97 40.22
N THR A 536 14.99 -27.00 40.09
CA THR A 536 13.89 -26.92 41.12
C THR A 536 13.70 -25.65 41.97
N THR A 537 12.48 -25.14 42.24
CA THR A 537 11.42 -25.77 43.09
C THR A 537 10.04 -25.07 42.96
N GLN A 538 8.95 -25.82 43.17
CA GLN A 538 7.52 -25.42 43.21
C GLN A 538 7.08 -24.70 44.52
N SER A 539 5.95 -23.97 44.48
CA SER A 539 4.90 -23.97 45.54
C SER A 539 3.58 -23.36 45.06
N SER A 540 2.48 -24.01 45.40
CA SER A 540 1.07 -23.69 45.06
C SER A 540 0.33 -23.00 46.22
N LYS A 541 -0.76 -22.25 45.96
CA LYS A 541 -1.98 -22.18 46.81
C LYS A 541 -3.17 -21.45 46.14
N HIS A 542 -4.37 -21.96 46.44
CA HIS A 542 -5.73 -21.69 45.93
C HIS A 542 -6.40 -20.39 46.43
N HIS A 543 -7.47 -19.93 45.75
CA HIS A 543 -8.79 -19.62 46.34
C HIS A 543 -9.92 -19.51 45.28
N HIS A 544 -11.10 -20.05 45.61
CA HIS A 544 -12.37 -20.03 44.86
C HIS A 544 -13.15 -18.72 45.06
N HIS A 545 -14.05 -18.36 44.13
CA HIS A 545 -15.47 -18.10 44.38
C HIS A 545 -16.28 -18.06 43.08
N ASN A 546 -17.47 -18.65 43.13
CA ASN A 546 -18.52 -18.74 42.12
C ASN A 546 -19.78 -18.14 42.74
N ASP A 547 -20.54 -17.32 42.02
CA ASP A 547 -22.01 -17.26 42.16
C ASP A 547 -22.64 -16.45 41.02
N GLY A 548 -23.76 -16.96 40.50
CA GLY A 548 -24.49 -16.39 39.36
C GLY A 548 -25.75 -15.61 39.78
N THR A 549 -26.46 -15.07 38.79
CA THR A 549 -27.93 -14.93 38.81
C THR A 549 -28.44 -14.56 37.41
N ALA A 550 -29.55 -15.19 37.03
CA ALA A 550 -30.29 -14.98 35.80
C ALA A 550 -31.47 -14.03 36.02
N THR A 551 -31.96 -13.34 34.98
CA THR A 551 -33.40 -13.03 34.84
C THR A 551 -33.77 -12.76 33.37
N THR A 552 -34.98 -13.19 33.02
CA THR A 552 -35.62 -13.39 31.71
C THR A 552 -36.63 -12.30 31.35
N HIS A 553 -37.01 -12.18 30.05
CA HIS A 553 -38.36 -11.90 29.45
C HIS A 553 -38.17 -11.77 27.90
N SER A 554 -38.70 -12.62 27.00
CA SER A 554 -40.08 -12.77 26.43
C SER A 554 -40.63 -11.47 25.80
N SER A 555 -40.96 -11.33 24.49
CA SER A 555 -42.01 -12.05 23.73
C SER A 555 -42.01 -11.75 22.20
N ALA A 556 -42.49 -12.74 21.44
CA ALA A 556 -42.94 -12.90 20.04
C ALA A 556 -43.42 -11.72 19.15
N SER A 557 -43.21 -11.86 17.83
CA SER A 557 -44.30 -11.92 16.83
C SER A 557 -43.84 -12.55 15.49
N THR A 558 -44.71 -13.41 14.95
CA THR A 558 -44.67 -14.15 13.68
C THR A 558 -45.01 -13.29 12.45
N HIS A 559 -44.43 -13.60 11.28
CA HIS A 559 -45.19 -13.78 10.03
C HIS A 559 -44.38 -14.52 8.95
N THR A 560 -45.04 -15.51 8.35
CA THR A 560 -44.64 -16.32 7.19
C THR A 560 -45.02 -15.64 5.87
N THR A 561 -44.19 -15.79 4.81
CA THR A 561 -44.63 -16.26 3.48
C THR A 561 -43.43 -16.61 2.57
N ALA A 562 -43.71 -17.49 1.61
CA ALA A 562 -42.81 -18.33 0.84
C ALA A 562 -42.09 -17.67 -0.35
N ALA A 563 -40.87 -18.17 -0.58
CA ALA A 563 -40.21 -18.58 -1.83
C ALA A 563 -40.68 -18.00 -3.19
N SER A 564 -39.70 -17.45 -3.92
CA SER A 564 -39.52 -17.77 -5.34
C SER A 564 -38.03 -17.89 -5.68
N HIS A 565 -37.65 -19.06 -6.16
CA HIS A 565 -36.35 -19.33 -6.78
C HIS A 565 -36.15 -18.45 -8.02
N SER A 566 -35.02 -17.76 -8.07
CA SER A 566 -34.34 -17.41 -9.32
C SER A 566 -32.86 -17.27 -8.99
N SER A 567 -32.09 -18.32 -9.24
CA SER A 567 -30.63 -18.29 -9.20
C SER A 567 -30.11 -17.44 -10.35
N THR A 568 -29.79 -16.18 -10.09
CA THR A 568 -28.82 -15.45 -10.89
C THR A 568 -27.46 -15.72 -10.29
N VAL A 569 -26.62 -16.42 -11.05
CA VAL A 569 -25.18 -16.43 -10.86
C VAL A 569 -24.74 -14.98 -10.99
N VAL A 570 -24.56 -14.31 -9.85
CA VAL A 570 -23.91 -13.01 -9.80
C VAL A 570 -22.42 -13.35 -9.79
N ASP A 571 -21.76 -13.18 -10.93
CA ASP A 571 -20.30 -13.04 -11.00
C ASP A 571 -19.94 -11.88 -10.07
N HIS A 572 -19.53 -12.22 -8.84
CA HIS A 572 -18.92 -11.25 -7.94
C HIS A 572 -17.49 -11.12 -8.44
N HIS A 573 -17.28 -10.15 -9.33
CA HIS A 573 -15.95 -9.57 -9.53
C HIS A 573 -15.55 -8.93 -8.19
N HIS A 574 -14.98 -9.72 -7.28
CA HIS A 574 -14.07 -9.18 -6.29
C HIS A 574 -12.98 -8.51 -7.12
N HIS A 575 -12.97 -7.18 -7.11
CA HIS A 575 -11.84 -6.42 -7.62
C HIS A 575 -10.65 -6.88 -6.78
N ALA A 576 -9.91 -7.87 -7.30
CA ALA A 576 -8.55 -8.11 -6.86
C ALA A 576 -7.88 -6.74 -6.77
N MET A 577 -7.15 -6.48 -5.69
CA MET A 577 -6.40 -5.27 -5.43
C MET A 577 -5.36 -5.04 -6.56
N GLN A 578 -5.83 -4.68 -7.76
CA GLN A 578 -5.07 -4.61 -9.01
C GLN A 578 -4.36 -3.26 -9.17
N HIS A 579 -4.47 -2.39 -8.17
CA HIS A 579 -4.12 -0.97 -8.29
C HIS A 579 -3.36 -0.40 -7.10
N ILE A 580 -2.79 -1.22 -6.21
CA ILE A 580 -1.98 -0.73 -5.08
C ILE A 580 -0.76 0.10 -5.57
N TRP A 581 -0.35 -0.06 -6.83
CA TRP A 581 0.95 0.42 -7.32
C TRP A 581 0.96 1.14 -8.66
N GLY A 582 -0.13 1.81 -9.04
CA GLY A 582 -0.13 2.62 -10.26
C GLY A 582 -1.41 3.37 -10.52
#